data_AF-A0A946YZE3-F1
#
_entry.id   AF-A0A946YZE3-F1
#
_cell.length_a   1.000
_cell.length_b   1.000
_cell.length_c   1.000
_cell.angle_alpha   90.00
_cell.angle_beta   90.00
_cell.angle_gamma   90.00
#
_symmetry.space_group_name_H-M   'P 1'
#
loop_
_entity.id
_entity.type
_entity.pdbx_description
1 polymer ?
#
loop_
_entity_poly.entity_id
_entity_poly.type
_entity_poly.pdbx_seq_one_letter_code
_entity_poly.pdbx_strand_id
1 'polypeptide(L)'
;MNVVLAQTDGRGFFDGVRDGLDSAWADVVAFAPKLIGAAIILLVGWIVARVIRGIFVRVLDRVGLDKLLERAGLTQTLRSAGYTASQLVGNVLYWVALLVVFLMAAEALQVERLTDLISALIAYLPLVAVAMIIIVVTAAIGAFLADLVAPWANRQQIAWLVPA
;
A
#
# COMPACT_ATOMS: atom_id res chain seq x y z
N MET A 1 -14.58 -30.79 58.33
CA MET A 1 -13.64 -30.28 57.31
C MET A 1 -13.51 -31.35 56.24
N ASN A 2 -14.42 -31.39 55.27
CA ASN A 2 -14.37 -32.35 54.17
C ASN A 2 -13.79 -31.63 52.96
N VAL A 3 -12.52 -31.92 52.71
CA VAL A 3 -11.85 -31.53 51.47
C VAL A 3 -12.46 -32.42 50.39
N VAL A 4 -13.32 -31.83 49.56
CA VAL A 4 -13.79 -32.43 48.32
C VAL A 4 -12.55 -32.64 47.46
N LEU A 5 -12.10 -33.90 47.39
CA LEU A 5 -11.10 -34.31 46.42
C LEU A 5 -11.68 -33.96 45.06
N ALA A 6 -11.06 -32.99 44.38
CA ALA A 6 -11.32 -32.69 42.99
C ALA A 6 -10.97 -33.94 42.19
N GLN A 7 -11.94 -34.84 42.09
CA GLN A 7 -11.94 -35.95 41.18
C GLN A 7 -12.01 -35.36 39.78
N THR A 8 -10.84 -35.04 39.24
CA THR A 8 -10.63 -34.76 37.83
C THR A 8 -10.84 -36.06 37.07
N ASP A 9 -12.10 -36.48 36.99
CA ASP A 9 -12.53 -37.55 36.11
C ASP A 9 -12.07 -37.14 34.70
N GLY A 10 -11.22 -37.95 34.07
CA GLY A 10 -10.66 -37.66 32.75
C GLY A 10 -11.72 -37.32 31.69
N ARG A 11 -12.97 -37.70 31.94
CA ARG A 11 -14.17 -37.32 31.18
C ARG A 11 -14.33 -35.80 31.01
N GLY A 12 -14.12 -35.00 32.06
CA GLY A 12 -14.28 -33.54 31.98
C GLY A 12 -13.26 -32.84 31.07
N PHE A 13 -12.06 -33.41 30.89
CA PHE A 13 -11.10 -32.94 29.90
C PHE A 13 -11.56 -33.25 28.47
N PHE A 14 -11.99 -34.49 28.22
CA PHE A 14 -12.49 -34.88 26.90
C PHE A 14 -13.75 -34.10 26.51
N ASP A 15 -14.62 -33.77 27.47
CA ASP A 15 -15.80 -32.95 27.24
C ASP A 15 -15.42 -31.50 26.93
N GLY A 16 -14.49 -30.89 27.68
CA GLY A 16 -13.99 -29.54 27.36
C GLY A 16 -13.26 -29.46 26.01
N VAL A 17 -12.53 -30.50 25.61
CA VAL A 17 -11.91 -30.58 24.28
C VAL A 17 -12.97 -30.74 23.18
N ARG A 18 -14.01 -31.55 23.41
CA ARG A 18 -15.13 -31.70 22.45
C ARG A 18 -15.91 -30.41 22.30
N ASP A 19 -16.27 -29.76 23.41
CA ASP A 19 -16.99 -28.48 23.40
C ASP A 19 -16.15 -27.39 22.72
N GLY A 20 -14.82 -27.38 22.93
CA GLY A 20 -13.89 -26.50 22.22
C GLY A 20 -13.82 -26.76 20.71
N LEU A 21 -13.88 -28.02 20.28
CA LEU A 21 -13.93 -28.39 18.86
C LEU A 21 -15.28 -28.07 18.22
N ASP A 22 -16.38 -28.30 18.93
CA ASP A 22 -17.74 -28.02 18.44
C ASP A 22 -17.98 -26.51 18.30
N SER A 23 -17.48 -25.71 19.25
CA SER A 23 -17.49 -24.24 19.15
C SER A 23 -16.60 -23.72 18.01
N ALA A 24 -15.37 -24.23 17.88
CA ALA A 24 -14.51 -23.88 16.74
C ALA A 24 -15.15 -24.27 15.39
N TRP A 25 -15.84 -25.41 15.32
CA TRP A 25 -16.56 -25.84 14.14
C TRP A 25 -17.74 -24.93 13.81
N ALA A 26 -18.51 -24.54 14.83
CA ALA A 26 -19.62 -23.60 14.69
C ALA A 26 -19.15 -22.23 14.15
N ASP A 27 -18.02 -21.73 14.64
CA ASP A 27 -17.41 -20.48 14.16
C ASP A 27 -17.00 -20.56 12.69
N VAL A 28 -16.39 -21.68 12.27
CA VAL A 28 -16.01 -21.91 10.86
C VAL A 28 -17.24 -21.93 9.95
N VAL A 29 -18.31 -22.62 10.37
CA VAL A 29 -19.56 -22.68 9.59
C VAL A 29 -20.23 -21.31 9.52
N ALA A 30 -20.20 -20.52 10.60
CA ALA A 30 -20.71 -19.16 10.62
C ALA A 30 -19.88 -18.17 9.77
N PHE A 31 -18.59 -18.47 9.56
CA PHE A 31 -17.69 -17.66 8.74
C PHE A 31 -17.76 -17.97 7.24
N ALA A 32 -18.19 -19.18 6.87
CA ALA A 32 -18.27 -19.61 5.48
C ALA A 32 -19.12 -18.68 4.57
N PRO A 33 -20.32 -18.22 4.96
CA PRO A 33 -21.09 -17.27 4.17
C PRO A 33 -20.40 -15.90 4.02
N LYS A 34 -19.72 -15.44 5.08
CA LYS A 34 -18.99 -14.16 5.10
C LYS A 34 -17.80 -14.19 4.14
N LEU A 35 -17.10 -15.32 4.05
CA LEU A 35 -16.02 -15.54 3.09
C LEU A 35 -16.50 -15.41 1.65
N ILE A 36 -17.71 -15.91 1.32
CA ILE A 36 -18.27 -15.78 -0.02
C ILE A 36 -18.53 -14.30 -0.34
N GLY A 37 -19.13 -13.55 0.60
CA GLY A 37 -19.36 -12.11 0.42
C GLY A 37 -18.07 -11.32 0.19
N ALA A 38 -17.04 -11.59 0.99
CA ALA A 38 -15.74 -10.96 0.81
C ALA A 38 -15.02 -11.38 -0.47
N ALA A 39 -15.12 -12.64 -0.88
CA ALA A 39 -14.57 -13.09 -2.15
C ALA A 39 -15.20 -12.33 -3.34
N ILE A 40 -16.51 -12.10 -3.31
CA ILE A 40 -17.21 -11.28 -4.31
C ILE A 40 -16.68 -9.85 -4.32
N ILE A 41 -16.57 -9.22 -3.14
CA ILE A 41 -16.03 -7.86 -2.99
C ILE A 41 -14.59 -7.78 -3.54
N LEU A 42 -13.76 -8.77 -3.23
CA LEU A 42 -12.37 -8.82 -3.66
C LEU A 42 -12.26 -9.00 -5.18
N LEU A 43 -13.15 -9.80 -5.78
CA LEU A 43 -13.23 -9.98 -7.23
C LEU A 43 -13.62 -8.69 -7.94
N VAL A 44 -14.68 -8.01 -7.47
CA VAL A 44 -15.16 -6.74 -8.05
C VAL A 44 -14.13 -5.63 -7.84
N GLY A 45 -13.60 -5.53 -6.63
CA GLY A 45 -12.62 -4.51 -6.27
C GLY A 45 -11.31 -4.65 -7.02
N TRP A 46 -10.84 -5.87 -7.31
CA TRP A 46 -9.65 -6.09 -8.14
C TRP A 46 -9.78 -5.47 -9.53
N ILE A 47 -10.97 -5.58 -10.15
CA ILE A 47 -11.25 -4.97 -11.45
C ILE A 47 -11.19 -3.44 -11.33
N VAL A 48 -11.85 -2.87 -10.32
CA VAL A 48 -11.85 -1.42 -10.08
C VAL A 48 -10.44 -0.88 -9.83
N ALA A 49 -9.65 -1.57 -9.00
CA ALA A 49 -8.27 -1.20 -8.71
C ALA A 49 -7.39 -1.17 -9.97
N ARG A 50 -7.59 -2.12 -10.88
CA ARG A 50 -6.87 -2.15 -12.17
C ARG A 50 -7.23 -0.96 -13.05
N VAL A 51 -8.50 -0.55 -13.08
CA VAL A 51 -8.96 0.63 -13.83
C VAL A 51 -8.37 1.91 -13.26
N ILE A 52 -8.42 2.07 -11.93
CA ILE A 52 -7.85 3.23 -11.22
C ILE A 52 -6.37 3.37 -11.54
N ARG A 53 -5.58 2.28 -11.42
CA ARG A 53 -4.16 2.26 -11.79
C ARG A 53 -3.94 2.84 -13.20
N GLY A 54 -4.72 2.37 -14.17
CA GLY A 54 -4.59 2.80 -15.57
C GLY A 54 -4.88 4.29 -15.76
N ILE A 55 -5.84 4.86 -15.03
CA ILE A 55 -6.16 6.29 -15.08
C ILE A 55 -5.00 7.10 -14.49
N PHE A 56 -4.50 6.72 -13.32
CA PHE A 56 -3.45 7.47 -12.64
C PHE A 56 -2.12 7.46 -13.39
N VAL A 57 -1.68 6.32 -13.94
CA VAL A 57 -0.46 6.28 -14.77
C VAL A 57 -0.54 7.31 -15.90
N ARG A 58 -1.67 7.36 -16.63
CA ARG A 58 -1.86 8.34 -17.71
C ARG A 58 -1.86 9.79 -17.23
N VAL A 59 -2.41 10.06 -16.04
CA VAL A 59 -2.41 11.41 -15.45
C VAL A 59 -0.99 11.82 -15.08
N LEU A 60 -0.23 10.92 -14.44
CA LEU A 60 1.15 11.19 -14.00
C LEU A 60 2.11 11.36 -15.18
N ASP A 61 1.94 10.56 -16.23
CA ASP A 61 2.67 10.73 -17.50
C ASP A 61 2.42 12.13 -18.09
N ARG A 62 1.18 12.64 -18.04
CA ARG A 62 0.84 14.00 -18.51
C ARG A 62 1.43 15.11 -17.65
N VAL A 63 1.50 14.91 -16.33
CA VAL A 63 2.10 15.89 -15.40
C VAL A 63 3.61 15.99 -15.60
N GLY A 64 4.23 15.04 -16.31
CA GLY A 64 5.65 15.11 -16.67
C GLY A 64 6.57 14.75 -15.51
N LEU A 65 6.10 13.93 -14.57
CA LEU A 65 6.92 13.38 -13.48
C LEU A 65 8.21 12.75 -14.00
N ASP A 66 8.11 12.04 -15.12
CA ASP A 66 9.26 11.41 -15.78
C ASP A 66 10.33 12.46 -16.15
N LYS A 67 9.92 13.63 -16.65
CA LYS A 67 10.85 14.72 -17.03
C LYS A 67 11.49 15.39 -15.80
N LEU A 68 10.74 15.51 -14.69
CA LEU A 68 11.27 16.08 -13.45
C LEU A 68 12.32 15.15 -12.82
N LEU A 69 12.06 13.84 -12.81
CA LEU A 69 13.00 12.82 -12.32
C LEU A 69 14.18 12.60 -13.28
N GLU A 70 13.99 12.85 -14.58
CA GLU A 70 15.07 12.88 -15.57
C GLU A 70 16.04 14.03 -15.32
N ARG A 71 15.52 15.24 -15.07
CA ARG A 71 16.32 16.41 -14.68
C ARG A 71 17.00 16.28 -13.32
N ALA A 72 16.42 15.49 -12.41
CA ALA A 72 17.01 15.20 -11.09
C ALA A 72 18.11 14.12 -11.13
N GLY A 73 18.43 13.53 -12.29
CA GLY A 73 19.46 12.49 -12.42
C GLY A 73 19.07 11.11 -11.87
N LEU A 74 17.83 10.96 -11.39
CA LEU A 74 17.30 9.71 -10.82
C LEU A 74 16.80 8.73 -11.90
N THR A 75 16.83 9.12 -13.17
CA THR A 75 16.44 8.26 -14.30
C THR A 75 17.38 7.08 -14.51
N GLN A 76 18.68 7.24 -14.27
CA GLN A 76 19.66 6.16 -14.46
C GLN A 76 19.43 5.00 -13.47
N THR A 77 19.05 5.33 -12.23
CA THR A 77 18.71 4.35 -11.17
C THR A 77 17.33 3.73 -11.35
N LEU A 78 16.36 4.45 -11.92
CA LEU A 78 15.03 3.89 -12.23
C LEU A 78 15.04 3.03 -13.50
N ARG A 79 15.74 3.47 -14.56
CA ARG A 79 15.86 2.71 -15.82
C ARG A 79 16.67 1.43 -15.65
N SER A 80 17.70 1.42 -14.80
CA SER A 80 18.43 0.18 -14.49
C SER A 80 17.55 -0.88 -13.81
N ALA A 81 16.48 -0.45 -13.14
CA ALA A 81 15.45 -1.34 -12.58
C ALA A 81 14.32 -1.67 -13.57
N GLY A 82 14.30 -1.09 -14.78
CA GLY A 82 13.30 -1.35 -15.81
C GLY A 82 11.95 -0.63 -15.63
N TYR A 83 11.86 0.36 -14.73
CA TYR A 83 10.60 1.07 -14.43
C TYR A 83 10.70 2.58 -14.69
N THR A 84 9.64 3.20 -15.19
CA THR A 84 9.52 4.68 -15.23
C THR A 84 8.96 5.22 -13.91
N ALA A 85 9.22 6.50 -13.62
CA ALA A 85 8.72 7.13 -12.40
C ALA A 85 7.19 7.06 -12.29
N SER A 86 6.50 7.37 -13.39
CA SER A 86 5.03 7.31 -13.44
C SER A 86 4.49 5.88 -13.28
N GLN A 87 5.22 4.87 -13.76
CA GLN A 87 4.86 3.46 -13.53
C GLN A 87 5.08 3.02 -12.08
N LEU A 88 6.16 3.47 -11.43
CA LEU A 88 6.40 3.19 -10.01
C LEU A 88 5.28 3.76 -9.14
N VAL A 89 4.94 5.04 -9.35
CA VAL A 89 3.85 5.66 -8.59
C VAL A 89 2.50 5.01 -8.91
N GLY A 90 2.23 4.68 -10.18
CA GLY A 90 1.05 3.92 -10.55
C GLY A 90 0.99 2.54 -9.92
N ASN A 91 2.14 1.87 -9.74
CA ASN A 91 2.22 0.59 -9.05
C ASN A 91 1.94 0.74 -7.55
N VAL A 92 2.51 1.76 -6.89
CA VAL A 92 2.19 2.08 -5.50
C VAL A 92 0.70 2.32 -5.32
N LEU A 93 0.08 3.09 -6.23
CA LEU A 93 -1.36 3.36 -6.20
C LEU A 93 -2.20 2.10 -6.41
N TYR A 94 -1.74 1.15 -7.23
CA TYR A 94 -2.40 -0.13 -7.39
C TYR A 94 -2.39 -0.95 -6.10
N TRP A 95 -1.24 -1.02 -5.43
CA TRP A 95 -1.13 -1.69 -4.13
C TRP A 95 -2.02 -1.02 -3.08
N VAL A 96 -2.07 0.30 -3.09
CA VAL A 96 -2.99 1.10 -2.25
C VAL A 96 -4.46 0.77 -2.54
N ALA A 97 -4.89 0.80 -3.80
CA ALA A 97 -6.27 0.50 -4.17
C ALA A 97 -6.63 -0.95 -3.82
N LEU A 98 -5.70 -1.89 -4.01
CA LEU A 98 -5.87 -3.28 -3.58
C LEU A 98 -6.03 -3.40 -2.07
N LEU A 99 -5.28 -2.61 -1.30
CA LEU A 99 -5.36 -2.57 0.16
C LEU A 99 -6.70 -2.00 0.65
N VAL A 100 -7.27 -1.00 -0.05
CA VAL A 100 -8.64 -0.51 0.20
C VAL A 100 -9.68 -1.59 -0.10
N VAL A 101 -9.55 -2.30 -1.22
CA VAL A 101 -10.45 -3.43 -1.54
C VAL A 101 -10.34 -4.53 -0.49
N PHE A 102 -9.12 -4.80 -0.03
CA PHE A 102 -8.86 -5.75 1.03
C PHE A 102 -9.47 -5.31 2.38
N LEU A 103 -9.45 -4.02 2.70
CA LEU A 103 -10.21 -3.46 3.83
C LEU A 103 -11.69 -3.78 3.70
N MET A 104 -12.31 -3.47 2.56
CA MET A 104 -13.74 -3.72 2.35
C MET A 104 -14.09 -5.21 2.46
N ALA A 105 -13.18 -6.09 2.00
CA ALA A 105 -13.32 -7.52 2.20
C ALA A 105 -13.19 -7.92 3.69
N ALA A 106 -12.24 -7.33 4.43
CA ALA A 106 -12.06 -7.57 5.87
C ALA A 106 -13.26 -7.07 6.70
N GLU A 107 -13.86 -5.93 6.30
CA GLU A 107 -15.10 -5.41 6.87
C GLU A 107 -16.26 -6.38 6.65
N ALA A 108 -16.38 -6.96 5.45
CA ALA A 108 -17.38 -7.98 5.16
C ALA A 108 -17.17 -9.28 5.96
N LEU A 109 -15.93 -9.61 6.30
CA LEU A 109 -15.57 -10.69 7.23
C LEU A 109 -15.95 -10.36 8.69
N GLN A 110 -16.19 -9.09 9.02
CA GLN A 110 -16.46 -8.56 10.37
C GLN A 110 -15.29 -8.81 11.35
N VAL A 111 -14.05 -8.76 10.87
CA VAL A 111 -12.86 -8.88 11.72
C VAL A 111 -12.38 -7.47 12.09
N GLU A 112 -12.92 -6.95 13.20
CA GLU A 112 -12.69 -5.57 13.67
C GLU A 112 -11.20 -5.23 13.78
N ARG A 113 -10.41 -6.09 14.45
CA ARG A 113 -8.97 -5.85 14.64
C ARG A 113 -8.20 -5.72 13.33
N LEU A 114 -8.55 -6.52 12.31
CA LEU A 114 -7.89 -6.47 11.01
C LEU A 114 -8.31 -5.21 10.25
N THR A 115 -9.59 -4.86 10.33
CA THR A 115 -10.18 -3.66 9.75
C THR A 115 -9.51 -2.39 10.29
N ASP A 116 -9.35 -2.28 11.61
CA ASP A 116 -8.73 -1.12 12.25
C ASP A 116 -7.29 -0.90 11.81
N LEU A 117 -6.50 -1.98 11.73
CA LEU A 117 -5.10 -1.91 11.30
C LEU A 117 -4.99 -1.45 9.84
N ILE A 118 -5.82 -2.01 8.96
CA ILE A 118 -5.81 -1.64 7.53
C ILE A 118 -6.34 -0.22 7.33
N SER A 119 -7.39 0.17 8.06
CA SER A 119 -7.96 1.51 8.04
C SER A 119 -6.94 2.55 8.49
N ALA A 120 -6.19 2.28 9.57
CA ALA A 120 -5.10 3.12 10.01
C ALA A 120 -4.03 3.28 8.91
N LEU A 121 -3.63 2.18 8.23
CA LEU A 121 -2.70 2.26 7.10
C LEU A 121 -3.24 3.13 5.96
N ILE A 122 -4.52 3.00 5.62
CA ILE A 122 -5.16 3.83 4.58
C ILE A 122 -5.20 5.30 4.99
N ALA A 123 -5.42 5.60 6.27
CA ALA A 123 -5.40 6.97 6.77
C ALA A 123 -4.04 7.66 6.63
N TYR A 124 -2.94 6.90 6.46
CA TYR A 124 -1.62 7.45 6.12
C TYR A 124 -1.45 7.76 4.62
N LEU A 125 -2.25 7.21 3.70
CA LEU A 125 -2.12 7.50 2.26
C LEU A 125 -2.27 8.99 1.90
N PRO A 126 -3.23 9.75 2.46
CA PRO A 126 -3.31 11.19 2.21
C PRO A 126 -2.01 11.92 2.58
N LEU A 127 -1.38 11.53 3.70
CA LEU A 127 -0.12 12.11 4.13
C LEU A 127 1.01 11.80 3.14
N VAL A 128 1.06 10.56 2.64
CA VAL A 128 2.03 10.16 1.60
C VAL A 128 1.79 10.93 0.29
N ALA A 129 0.54 11.14 -0.11
CA ALA A 129 0.21 11.93 -1.29
C ALA A 129 0.68 13.38 -1.15
N VAL A 130 0.48 14.00 0.02
CA VAL A 130 0.99 15.34 0.32
C VAL A 130 2.52 15.37 0.25
N ALA A 131 3.20 14.38 0.84
CA ALA A 131 4.67 14.28 0.77
C ALA A 131 5.17 14.15 -0.67
N MET A 132 4.53 13.32 -1.49
CA MET A 132 4.83 13.19 -2.92
C MET A 132 4.66 14.51 -3.67
N ILE A 133 3.57 15.24 -3.42
CA ILE A 133 3.33 16.57 -4.03
C ILE A 133 4.47 17.53 -3.67
N ILE A 134 4.87 17.58 -2.40
CA ILE A 134 5.96 18.45 -1.95
C ILE A 134 7.25 18.11 -2.69
N ILE A 135 7.63 16.83 -2.78
CA ILE A 135 8.84 16.39 -3.50
C ILE A 135 8.82 16.88 -4.96
N VAL A 136 7.70 16.72 -5.65
CA VAL A 136 7.54 17.13 -7.05
C VAL A 136 7.69 18.64 -7.21
N VAL A 137 7.03 19.41 -6.33
CA VAL A 137 7.09 20.89 -6.37
C VAL A 137 8.51 21.37 -6.06
N THR A 138 9.16 20.82 -5.05
CA THR A 138 10.55 21.16 -4.70
C THR A 138 11.50 20.84 -5.85
N ALA A 139 11.38 19.66 -6.48
CA ALA A 139 12.20 19.29 -7.63
C ALA A 139 11.95 20.22 -8.84
N ALA A 140 10.70 20.59 -9.10
CA ALA A 140 10.35 21.52 -10.16
C ALA A 140 10.97 22.90 -9.95
N ILE A 141 10.93 23.43 -8.72
CA ILE A 141 11.56 24.70 -8.36
C ILE A 141 13.09 24.60 -8.51
N GLY A 142 13.70 23.53 -8.00
CA GLY A 142 15.15 23.32 -8.11
C GLY A 142 15.64 23.25 -9.56
N ALA A 143 14.90 22.54 -10.42
CA ALA A 143 15.19 22.47 -11.85
C ALA A 143 15.04 23.84 -12.53
N PHE A 144 14.01 24.60 -12.19
CA PHE A 144 13.83 25.96 -12.71
C PHE A 144 14.99 26.89 -12.30
N LEU A 145 15.44 26.82 -11.05
CA LEU A 145 16.58 27.60 -10.58
C LEU A 145 17.90 27.17 -11.25
N ALA A 146 18.11 25.87 -11.46
CA ALA A 146 19.28 25.35 -12.17
C ALA A 146 19.32 25.85 -13.62
N ASP A 147 18.17 25.85 -14.31
CA ASP A 147 18.03 26.38 -15.68
C ASP A 147 18.37 27.88 -15.76
N LEU A 148 18.12 28.66 -14.68
CA LEU A 148 18.48 30.08 -14.63
C LEU A 148 19.98 30.31 -14.38
N VAL A 149 20.64 29.47 -13.57
CA VAL A 149 22.05 29.65 -13.20
C VAL A 149 23.00 29.01 -14.21
N ALA A 150 22.60 27.89 -14.83
CA ALA A 150 23.44 27.14 -15.77
C ALA A 150 24.00 27.99 -16.94
N PRO A 151 23.24 28.89 -17.58
CA PRO A 151 23.73 29.75 -18.66
C PRO A 151 24.76 30.80 -18.22
N TRP A 152 24.73 31.19 -16.94
CA TRP A 152 25.69 32.12 -16.36
C TRP A 152 26.98 31.40 -15.96
N ALA A 153 26.87 30.23 -15.33
CA ALA A 153 28.00 29.40 -14.94
C ALA A 153 28.83 28.93 -16.15
N ASN A 154 28.17 28.50 -17.23
CA ASN A 154 28.84 28.07 -18.45
C ASN A 154 29.63 29.20 -19.14
N ARG A 155 29.17 30.46 -19.01
CA ARG A 155 29.86 31.62 -19.57
C ARG A 155 31.17 31.97 -18.85
N GLN A 156 31.36 31.52 -17.61
CA GLN A 156 32.55 31.84 -16.82
C GLN A 156 33.65 30.76 -16.84
N GLN A 157 33.54 29.71 -17.69
CA GLN A 157 34.57 28.66 -17.89
C GLN A 157 35.22 28.15 -16.58
N ILE A 158 34.42 27.88 -15.55
CA ILE A 158 34.94 27.41 -14.27
C ILE A 158 35.34 25.93 -14.40
N ALA A 159 36.65 25.68 -14.54
CA ALA A 159 37.27 24.44 -15.00
C ALA A 159 37.13 23.19 -14.08
N TRP A 160 36.57 23.29 -12.88
CA TRP A 160 36.63 22.21 -11.88
C TRP A 160 35.44 21.21 -11.90
N LEU A 161 34.49 21.33 -12.84
CA LEU A 161 33.33 20.43 -12.97
C LEU A 161 33.44 19.39 -14.11
N VAL A 162 34.61 19.25 -14.75
CA VAL A 162 34.84 18.21 -15.76
C VAL A 162 35.58 17.04 -15.09
N PRO A 163 34.91 15.94 -14.70
CA PRO A 163 35.61 14.69 -14.48
C PRO A 163 36.19 14.22 -15.83
N ALA A 164 37.49 13.92 -15.84
CA ALA A 164 38.21 13.34 -16.97
C ALA A 164 37.65 11.97 -17.37
#